data_AF-A0A2G0YHD7-F1
#
_entry.id   AF-A0A2G0YHD7-F1
#
_cell.length_a   1.000
_cell.length_b   1.000
_cell.length_c   1.000
_cell.angle_alpha   90.00
_cell.angle_beta   90.00
_cell.angle_gamma   90.00
#
_symmetry.space_group_name_H-M   'P 1'
#
loop_
_entity.id
_entity.type
_entity.pdbx_description
1 polymer ?
#
loop_
_entity_poly.entity_id
_entity_poly.type
_entity_poly.pdbx_seq_one_letter_code
_entity_poly.pdbx_strand_id
1 'polypeptide(L)'
;MRPLSKWHVLVGGFLAYLFDAMEIILLTLALPVIRQDLGLTFNEAGMLASATLLGIGFSSITTGWYSDNYGRRKALLISLSVFGLLTTLVAVTHNWALLLLLRFLSGLGLGGVWGIVSAYVTETWPAHQRARAIGFVLSSFPIGAAIAAMAAASYLPDWPTLFMVAGISTLIPLAYLFFFVPESPEWAAQRARPGARKHVSVREIFSPELLRLTLLGTLAASFAVIGFWGASTWLPTYLIQERGLGLDTMANFMAILNVGAFIGINAFGFIADRIGKRNATLLSLLGSAVMLSIYALTTQNAILFWLGPIYAFFYAFASLFASYFSALYPTRVRTLGAGFCFNFGRGLAAFAPLLLSAIATHYSLAWGLLVCAGFFALATLTLWFMPQAESDRPAMAGMPLNTMDSR
;
A
#
# COMPACT_ATOMS: atom_id res chain seq x y z
N MET A 1 22.53 -26.21 0.54
CA MET A 1 21.61 -25.14 1.00
C MET A 1 21.59 -24.05 -0.05
N ARG A 2 20.45 -23.75 -0.70
CA ARG A 2 20.42 -22.82 -1.86
C ARG A 2 20.67 -21.37 -1.39
N PRO A 3 21.78 -20.72 -1.78
CA PRO A 3 22.18 -19.39 -1.29
C PRO A 3 21.44 -18.22 -1.98
N LEU A 4 20.15 -18.40 -2.30
CA LEU A 4 19.37 -17.44 -3.12
C LEU A 4 18.07 -16.94 -2.45
N SER A 5 17.84 -17.15 -1.15
CA SER A 5 16.53 -16.90 -0.51
C SER A 5 16.04 -15.44 -0.60
N LYS A 6 16.91 -14.44 -0.33
CA LYS A 6 16.52 -13.02 -0.28
C LYS A 6 16.08 -12.45 -1.63
N TRP A 7 16.70 -12.92 -2.72
CA TRP A 7 16.39 -12.46 -4.09
C TRP A 7 15.08 -13.06 -4.59
N HIS A 8 14.80 -14.32 -4.25
CA HIS A 8 13.50 -14.90 -4.55
C HIS A 8 12.38 -14.22 -3.76
N VAL A 9 12.61 -13.84 -2.49
CA VAL A 9 11.65 -13.03 -1.71
C VAL A 9 11.44 -11.66 -2.35
N LEU A 10 12.50 -11.02 -2.87
CA LEU A 10 12.40 -9.74 -3.58
C LEU A 10 11.54 -9.88 -4.85
N VAL A 11 11.87 -10.81 -5.75
CA VAL A 11 11.12 -11.02 -7.00
C VAL A 11 9.70 -11.50 -6.72
N GLY A 12 9.52 -12.44 -5.79
CA GLY A 12 8.20 -12.96 -5.41
C GLY A 12 7.33 -11.88 -4.77
N GLY A 13 7.90 -11.04 -3.92
CA GLY A 13 7.21 -9.88 -3.34
C GLY A 13 6.85 -8.83 -4.39
N PHE A 14 7.77 -8.53 -5.32
CA PHE A 14 7.54 -7.60 -6.43
C PHE A 14 6.37 -8.07 -7.29
N LEU A 15 6.38 -9.34 -7.71
CA LEU A 15 5.29 -9.94 -8.49
C LEU A 15 3.98 -9.94 -7.68
N ALA A 16 3.99 -10.39 -6.43
CA ALA A 16 2.77 -10.40 -5.61
C ALA A 16 2.14 -9.02 -5.48
N TYR A 17 2.94 -7.99 -5.20
CA TYR A 17 2.45 -6.63 -5.05
C TYR A 17 2.08 -5.95 -6.38
N LEU A 18 2.71 -6.36 -7.49
CA LEU A 18 2.34 -5.90 -8.83
C LEU A 18 0.92 -6.32 -9.18
N PHE A 19 0.57 -7.58 -8.89
CA PHE A 19 -0.78 -8.10 -9.13
C PHE A 19 -1.81 -7.57 -8.12
N ASP A 20 -1.41 -7.31 -6.87
CA ASP A 20 -2.23 -6.58 -5.88
C ASP A 20 -2.62 -5.19 -6.42
N ALA A 21 -1.62 -4.43 -6.89
CA ALA A 21 -1.84 -3.10 -7.45
C ALA A 21 -2.70 -3.13 -8.73
N MET A 22 -2.43 -4.09 -9.62
CA MET A 22 -3.22 -4.28 -10.84
C MET A 22 -4.70 -4.50 -10.53
N GLU A 23 -5.03 -5.37 -9.58
CA GLU A 23 -6.42 -5.66 -9.21
C GLU A 23 -7.15 -4.41 -8.71
N ILE A 24 -6.52 -3.68 -7.79
CA ILE A 24 -7.13 -2.50 -7.16
C ILE A 24 -7.48 -1.45 -8.21
N ILE A 25 -6.57 -1.21 -9.17
CA ILE A 25 -6.76 -0.21 -10.23
C ILE A 25 -7.76 -0.69 -11.28
N LEU A 26 -7.77 -1.99 -11.61
CA LEU A 26 -8.64 -2.56 -12.62
C LEU A 26 -10.12 -2.37 -12.29
N LEU A 27 -10.52 -2.51 -11.02
CA LEU A 27 -11.89 -2.23 -10.60
C LEU A 27 -12.28 -0.77 -10.87
N THR A 28 -11.42 0.19 -10.54
CA THR A 28 -11.67 1.62 -10.77
C THR A 28 -11.89 1.92 -12.26
N LEU A 29 -11.12 1.28 -13.14
CA LEU A 29 -11.22 1.46 -14.59
C LEU A 29 -12.47 0.79 -15.20
N ALA A 30 -12.84 -0.40 -14.69
CA ALA A 30 -14.00 -1.13 -15.20
C ALA A 30 -15.34 -0.59 -14.65
N LEU A 31 -15.33 0.15 -13.54
CA LEU A 31 -16.54 0.55 -12.82
C LEU A 31 -17.59 1.30 -13.68
N PRO A 32 -17.21 2.26 -14.58
CA PRO A 32 -18.19 2.93 -15.43
C PRO A 32 -18.92 1.96 -16.38
N VAL A 33 -18.20 0.97 -16.91
CA VAL A 33 -18.74 -0.04 -17.83
C VAL A 33 -19.64 -1.02 -17.08
N ILE A 34 -19.20 -1.53 -15.92
CA ILE A 34 -20.03 -2.39 -15.06
C ILE A 34 -21.32 -1.68 -14.67
N ARG A 35 -21.24 -0.40 -14.32
CA ARG A 35 -22.41 0.41 -13.96
C ARG A 35 -23.41 0.49 -15.11
N GLN A 36 -22.93 0.73 -16.32
CA GLN A 36 -23.77 0.83 -17.51
C GLN A 36 -24.40 -0.54 -17.87
N ASP A 37 -23.60 -1.60 -17.84
CA ASP A 37 -24.00 -2.96 -18.21
C ASP A 37 -25.04 -3.54 -17.26
N LEU A 38 -24.86 -3.36 -15.95
CA LEU A 38 -25.77 -3.87 -14.92
C LEU A 38 -26.87 -2.87 -14.51
N GLY A 39 -26.92 -1.69 -15.13
CA GLY A 39 -27.90 -0.66 -14.81
C GLY A 39 -27.80 -0.10 -13.38
N LEU A 40 -26.61 -0.11 -12.78
CA LEU A 40 -26.41 0.29 -11.39
C LEU A 40 -26.53 1.81 -11.20
N THR A 41 -27.07 2.20 -10.06
CA THR A 41 -26.96 3.56 -9.57
C THR A 41 -25.49 3.92 -9.28
N PHE A 42 -25.17 5.22 -9.25
CA PHE A 42 -23.83 5.66 -8.85
C PHE A 42 -23.46 5.19 -7.43
N ASN A 43 -24.44 5.14 -6.52
CA ASN A 43 -24.24 4.66 -5.17
C ASN A 43 -23.88 3.17 -5.15
N GLU A 44 -24.61 2.33 -5.87
CA GLU A 44 -24.33 0.89 -5.97
C GLU A 44 -22.96 0.59 -6.57
N ALA A 45 -22.55 1.33 -7.61
CA ALA A 45 -21.22 1.20 -8.19
C ALA A 45 -20.14 1.63 -7.19
N GLY A 46 -20.33 2.77 -6.52
CA GLY A 46 -19.43 3.26 -5.47
C GLY A 46 -19.25 2.25 -4.34
N MET A 47 -20.33 1.57 -3.93
CA MET A 47 -20.30 0.54 -2.89
C MET A 47 -19.38 -0.65 -3.26
N LEU A 48 -19.22 -1.00 -4.54
CA LEU A 48 -18.30 -2.06 -4.97
C LEU A 48 -16.83 -1.69 -4.68
N ALA A 49 -16.46 -0.44 -4.98
CA ALA A 49 -15.12 0.07 -4.68
C ALA A 49 -14.88 0.19 -3.16
N SER A 50 -15.86 0.75 -2.43
CA SER A 50 -15.78 0.86 -0.97
C SER A 50 -15.71 -0.50 -0.28
N ALA A 51 -16.45 -1.50 -0.75
CA ALA A 51 -16.40 -2.86 -0.21
C ALA A 51 -14.99 -3.47 -0.32
N THR A 52 -14.31 -3.28 -1.46
CA THR A 52 -12.93 -3.73 -1.66
C THR A 52 -11.98 -3.06 -0.65
N LEU A 53 -12.06 -1.73 -0.51
CA LEU A 53 -11.21 -0.99 0.43
C LEU A 53 -11.50 -1.33 1.90
N LEU A 54 -12.76 -1.55 2.27
CA LEU A 54 -13.13 -2.04 3.60
C LEU A 54 -12.55 -3.43 3.87
N GLY A 55 -12.66 -4.34 2.89
CA GLY A 55 -12.01 -5.66 2.96
C GLY A 55 -10.50 -5.54 3.19
N ILE A 56 -9.83 -4.64 2.44
CA ILE A 56 -8.41 -4.32 2.65
C ILE A 56 -8.19 -3.82 4.08
N GLY A 57 -9.05 -2.95 4.60
CA GLY A 57 -9.04 -2.48 5.99
C GLY A 57 -8.97 -3.58 7.03
N PHE A 58 -9.79 -4.62 6.85
CA PHE A 58 -9.86 -5.77 7.77
C PHE A 58 -8.82 -6.87 7.48
N SER A 59 -8.12 -6.80 6.34
CA SER A 59 -7.19 -7.84 5.89
C SER A 59 -6.09 -8.14 6.92
N SER A 60 -5.54 -7.14 7.61
CA SER A 60 -4.42 -7.35 8.53
C SER A 60 -4.81 -8.16 9.76
N ILE A 61 -6.07 -8.03 10.21
CA ILE A 61 -6.62 -8.81 11.32
C ILE A 61 -6.71 -10.29 10.94
N THR A 62 -6.95 -10.59 9.67
CA THR A 62 -7.12 -11.96 9.16
C THR A 62 -5.80 -12.52 8.62
N THR A 63 -5.33 -12.00 7.49
CA THR A 63 -4.12 -12.45 6.79
C THR A 63 -2.82 -12.09 7.51
N GLY A 64 -2.75 -10.92 8.17
CA GLY A 64 -1.59 -10.53 8.97
C GLY A 64 -1.43 -11.39 10.23
N TRP A 65 -2.54 -11.63 10.94
CA TRP A 65 -2.60 -12.60 12.03
C TRP A 65 -2.23 -14.02 11.58
N TYR A 66 -2.76 -14.46 10.43
CA TYR A 66 -2.46 -15.78 9.88
C TYR A 66 -0.95 -15.91 9.55
N SER A 67 -0.36 -14.88 8.95
CA SER A 67 1.08 -14.81 8.67
C SER A 67 1.94 -14.99 9.92
N ASP A 68 1.62 -14.27 10.99
CA ASP A 68 2.35 -14.36 12.26
C ASP A 68 2.18 -15.74 12.94
N ASN A 69 1.03 -16.40 12.74
CA ASN A 69 0.74 -17.71 13.32
C ASN A 69 1.25 -18.91 12.51
N TYR A 70 1.21 -18.84 11.18
CA TYR A 70 1.38 -20.01 10.31
C TYR A 70 2.49 -19.88 9.26
N GLY A 71 3.08 -18.70 9.12
CA GLY A 71 4.25 -18.46 8.27
C GLY A 71 3.98 -17.46 7.15
N ARG A 72 5.04 -16.76 6.74
CA ARG A 72 4.98 -15.69 5.73
C ARG A 72 4.61 -16.27 4.37
N ARG A 73 5.26 -17.38 4.01
CA ARG A 73 5.05 -18.05 2.72
C ARG A 73 3.60 -18.49 2.54
N LYS A 74 3.09 -19.22 3.53
CA LYS A 74 1.73 -19.79 3.48
C LYS A 74 0.68 -18.69 3.42
N ALA A 75 0.84 -17.64 4.23
CA ALA A 75 -0.07 -16.51 4.21
C ALA A 75 -0.11 -15.80 2.85
N LEU A 76 1.05 -15.59 2.22
CA LEU A 76 1.12 -14.94 0.92
C LEU A 76 0.47 -15.79 -0.19
N LEU A 77 0.71 -17.11 -0.18
CA LEU A 77 0.06 -18.04 -1.11
C LEU A 77 -1.47 -18.06 -0.95
N ILE A 78 -1.97 -18.07 0.29
CA ILE A 78 -3.40 -18.04 0.58
C ILE A 78 -4.00 -16.71 0.12
N SER A 79 -3.37 -15.59 0.46
CA SER A 79 -3.80 -14.25 0.04
C SER A 79 -3.96 -14.17 -1.49
N LEU A 80 -2.93 -14.56 -2.25
CA LEU A 80 -2.96 -14.60 -3.72
C LEU A 80 -4.03 -15.54 -4.26
N SER A 81 -4.17 -16.73 -3.67
CA SER A 81 -5.17 -17.71 -4.11
C SER A 81 -6.59 -17.20 -3.88
N VAL A 82 -6.83 -16.57 -2.72
CA VAL A 82 -8.14 -16.04 -2.34
C VAL A 82 -8.54 -14.90 -3.26
N PHE A 83 -7.73 -13.85 -3.40
CA PHE A 83 -8.15 -12.76 -4.28
C PHE A 83 -8.13 -13.19 -5.75
N GLY A 84 -7.16 -13.98 -6.20
CA GLY A 84 -7.13 -14.47 -7.58
C GLY A 84 -8.39 -15.25 -7.97
N LEU A 85 -8.81 -16.20 -7.13
CA LEU A 85 -10.04 -16.96 -7.34
C LEU A 85 -11.28 -16.06 -7.32
N LEU A 86 -11.40 -15.18 -6.32
CA LEU A 86 -12.57 -14.31 -6.18
C LEU A 86 -12.65 -13.26 -7.30
N THR A 87 -11.51 -12.77 -7.79
CA THR A 87 -11.42 -11.91 -8.98
C THR A 87 -11.89 -12.67 -10.22
N THR A 88 -11.49 -13.94 -10.42
CA THR A 88 -12.02 -14.77 -11.52
C THR A 88 -13.53 -15.00 -11.38
N LEU A 89 -14.04 -15.23 -10.17
CA LEU A 89 -15.47 -15.43 -9.94
C LEU A 89 -16.31 -14.19 -10.24
N VAL A 90 -15.74 -12.99 -10.20
CA VAL A 90 -16.45 -11.78 -10.64
C VAL A 90 -16.84 -11.84 -12.11
N ALA A 91 -16.04 -12.50 -12.96
CA ALA A 91 -16.36 -12.65 -14.38
C ALA A 91 -17.65 -13.41 -14.67
N VAL A 92 -18.13 -14.25 -13.74
CA VAL A 92 -19.30 -15.11 -13.96
C VAL A 92 -20.55 -14.61 -13.26
N THR A 93 -20.48 -13.53 -12.47
CA THR A 93 -21.63 -13.00 -11.73
C THR A 93 -22.09 -11.63 -12.23
N HIS A 94 -23.38 -11.51 -12.50
CA HIS A 94 -24.04 -10.24 -12.84
C HIS A 94 -24.98 -9.75 -11.72
N ASN A 95 -24.98 -10.43 -10.57
CA ASN A 95 -25.74 -10.02 -9.40
C ASN A 95 -24.95 -9.03 -8.55
N TRP A 96 -25.50 -7.83 -8.33
CA TRP A 96 -24.84 -6.76 -7.57
C TRP A 96 -24.45 -7.15 -6.14
N ALA A 97 -25.32 -7.82 -5.39
CA ALA A 97 -25.05 -8.20 -4.01
C ALA A 97 -23.92 -9.25 -3.92
N LEU A 98 -23.88 -10.20 -4.87
CA LEU A 98 -22.79 -11.16 -4.96
C LEU A 98 -21.48 -10.47 -5.37
N LEU A 99 -21.52 -9.52 -6.32
CA LEU A 99 -20.35 -8.71 -6.67
C LEU A 99 -19.82 -7.95 -5.46
N LEU A 100 -20.70 -7.32 -4.68
CA LEU A 100 -20.33 -6.60 -3.45
C LEU A 100 -19.62 -7.52 -2.45
N LEU A 101 -20.17 -8.72 -2.23
CA LEU A 101 -19.56 -9.72 -1.36
C LEU A 101 -18.19 -10.19 -1.89
N LEU A 102 -18.09 -10.51 -3.17
CA LEU A 102 -16.83 -10.93 -3.79
C LEU A 102 -15.76 -9.84 -3.71
N ARG A 103 -16.14 -8.57 -3.91
CA ARG A 103 -15.25 -7.41 -3.76
C ARG A 103 -14.73 -7.26 -2.33
N PHE A 104 -15.62 -7.37 -1.33
CA PHE A 104 -15.22 -7.34 0.07
C PHE A 104 -14.25 -8.47 0.42
N LEU A 105 -14.57 -9.71 0.02
CA LEU A 105 -13.71 -10.87 0.28
C LEU A 105 -12.37 -10.81 -0.48
N SER A 106 -12.37 -10.29 -1.71
CA SER A 106 -11.14 -10.04 -2.47
C SER A 106 -10.26 -9.03 -1.73
N GLY A 107 -10.86 -7.97 -1.19
CA GLY A 107 -10.19 -6.99 -0.35
C GLY A 107 -9.46 -7.59 0.86
N LEU A 108 -10.05 -8.58 1.53
CA LEU A 108 -9.40 -9.30 2.64
C LEU A 108 -8.12 -10.02 2.19
N GLY A 109 -8.13 -10.59 0.97
CA GLY A 109 -6.96 -11.22 0.36
C GLY A 109 -5.89 -10.19 -0.01
N LEU A 110 -6.28 -9.12 -0.72
CA LEU A 110 -5.39 -8.07 -1.24
C LEU A 110 -4.58 -7.37 -0.13
N GLY A 111 -5.26 -6.88 0.91
CA GLY A 111 -4.58 -6.07 1.91
C GLY A 111 -3.47 -6.81 2.67
N GLY A 112 -3.54 -8.15 2.76
CA GLY A 112 -2.50 -8.96 3.38
C GLY A 112 -1.13 -8.88 2.70
N VAL A 113 -1.11 -8.69 1.38
CA VAL A 113 0.12 -8.74 0.56
C VAL A 113 1.14 -7.72 1.07
N TRP A 114 0.72 -6.47 1.26
CA TRP A 114 1.61 -5.39 1.72
C TRP A 114 2.29 -5.73 3.04
N GLY A 115 1.51 -6.19 4.04
CA GLY A 115 2.03 -6.52 5.37
C GLY A 115 2.96 -7.72 5.34
N ILE A 116 2.55 -8.79 4.65
CA ILE A 116 3.32 -10.04 4.56
C ILE A 116 4.64 -9.79 3.85
N VAL A 117 4.63 -9.15 2.69
CA VAL A 117 5.82 -8.83 1.90
C VAL A 117 6.77 -7.92 2.69
N SER A 118 6.23 -6.90 3.36
CA SER A 118 7.02 -6.02 4.22
C SER A 118 7.77 -6.77 5.32
N ALA A 119 7.08 -7.66 6.05
CA ALA A 119 7.69 -8.50 7.06
C ALA A 119 8.70 -9.48 6.44
N TYR A 120 8.37 -10.08 5.30
CA TYR A 120 9.21 -11.08 4.63
C TYR A 120 10.56 -10.50 4.18
N VAL A 121 10.52 -9.32 3.55
CA VAL A 121 11.73 -8.61 3.10
C VAL A 121 12.54 -8.18 4.31
N THR A 122 11.88 -7.63 5.35
CA THR A 122 12.53 -7.28 6.62
C THR A 122 13.28 -8.46 7.24
N GLU A 123 12.68 -9.65 7.22
CA GLU A 123 13.22 -10.87 7.82
C GLU A 123 14.31 -11.58 6.99
N THR A 124 14.52 -11.17 5.74
CA THR A 124 15.46 -11.83 4.82
C THR A 124 16.57 -10.92 4.32
N TRP A 125 16.39 -9.60 4.41
CA TRP A 125 17.37 -8.62 3.97
C TRP A 125 18.13 -7.99 5.15
N PRO A 126 19.44 -7.69 4.98
CA PRO A 126 20.24 -6.97 5.97
C PRO A 126 19.61 -5.63 6.35
N ALA A 127 19.71 -5.24 7.63
CA ALA A 127 19.03 -4.05 8.17
C ALA A 127 19.22 -2.77 7.32
N HIS A 128 20.43 -2.53 6.84
CA HIS A 128 20.83 -1.36 6.03
C HIS A 128 20.40 -1.41 4.55
N GLN A 129 19.72 -2.49 4.12
CA GLN A 129 19.19 -2.64 2.75
C GLN A 129 17.67 -2.85 2.74
N ARG A 130 17.04 -2.98 3.92
CA ARG A 130 15.60 -3.29 4.03
C ARG A 130 14.75 -2.22 3.35
N ALA A 131 15.07 -0.94 3.53
CA ALA A 131 14.32 0.14 2.91
C ALA A 131 14.44 0.13 1.37
N ARG A 132 15.63 -0.14 0.82
CA ARG A 132 15.82 -0.30 -0.63
C ARG A 132 15.03 -1.49 -1.19
N ALA A 133 15.13 -2.64 -0.53
CA ALA A 133 14.47 -3.86 -0.99
C ALA A 133 12.95 -3.72 -0.95
N ILE A 134 12.40 -3.17 0.14
CA ILE A 134 10.96 -2.89 0.27
C ILE A 134 10.53 -1.81 -0.72
N GLY A 135 11.33 -0.75 -0.90
CA GLY A 135 11.10 0.28 -1.90
C GLY A 135 10.99 -0.31 -3.31
N PHE A 136 11.96 -1.12 -3.72
CA PHE A 136 11.94 -1.78 -5.02
C PHE A 136 10.69 -2.66 -5.21
N VAL A 137 10.36 -3.50 -4.22
CA VAL A 137 9.17 -4.35 -4.28
C VAL A 137 7.90 -3.52 -4.40
N LEU A 138 7.73 -2.49 -3.59
CA LEU A 138 6.50 -1.69 -3.58
C LEU A 138 6.44 -0.68 -4.73
N SER A 139 7.56 -0.41 -5.40
CA SER A 139 7.58 0.33 -6.66
C SER A 139 6.92 -0.42 -7.82
N SER A 140 6.55 -1.70 -7.63
CA SER A 140 5.72 -2.42 -8.59
C SER A 140 4.29 -1.88 -8.70
N PHE A 141 3.82 -1.07 -7.75
CA PHE A 141 2.48 -0.49 -7.77
C PHE A 141 2.17 0.35 -9.04
N PRO A 142 2.95 1.39 -9.38
CA PRO A 142 2.73 2.14 -10.62
C PRO A 142 2.85 1.28 -11.88
N ILE A 143 3.66 0.21 -11.86
CA ILE A 143 3.77 -0.74 -12.97
C ILE A 143 2.48 -1.58 -13.09
N GLY A 144 1.95 -2.08 -11.96
CA GLY A 144 0.67 -2.79 -11.91
C GLY A 144 -0.50 -1.90 -12.37
N ALA A 145 -0.50 -0.62 -12.01
CA ALA A 145 -1.48 0.35 -12.49
C ALA A 145 -1.41 0.54 -14.02
N ALA A 146 -0.21 0.62 -14.59
CA ALA A 146 -0.03 0.72 -16.04
C ALA A 146 -0.52 -0.55 -16.76
N ILE A 147 -0.21 -1.73 -16.22
CA ILE A 147 -0.69 -3.02 -16.77
C ILE A 147 -2.22 -3.11 -16.68
N ALA A 148 -2.82 -2.66 -15.57
CA ALA A 148 -4.27 -2.58 -15.43
C ALA A 148 -4.91 -1.67 -16.48
N ALA A 149 -4.30 -0.52 -16.77
CA ALA A 149 -4.74 0.39 -17.83
C ALA A 149 -4.67 -0.24 -19.22
N MET A 150 -3.57 -0.94 -19.53
CA MET A 150 -3.42 -1.67 -20.80
C MET A 150 -4.43 -2.81 -20.94
N ALA A 151 -4.67 -3.55 -19.87
CA ALA A 151 -5.69 -4.59 -19.84
C ALA A 151 -7.09 -4.00 -20.05
N ALA A 152 -7.44 -2.93 -19.34
CA ALA A 152 -8.70 -2.24 -19.51
C ALA A 152 -8.89 -1.74 -20.96
N ALA A 153 -7.85 -1.16 -21.58
CA ALA A 153 -7.90 -0.73 -22.97
C ALA A 153 -8.08 -1.87 -23.98
N SER A 154 -7.62 -3.08 -23.64
CA SER A 154 -7.68 -4.25 -24.53
C SER A 154 -8.99 -5.02 -24.41
N TYR A 155 -9.57 -5.09 -23.21
CA TYR A 155 -10.72 -5.93 -22.92
C TYR A 155 -12.03 -5.15 -22.76
N LEU A 156 -12.02 -3.89 -22.31
CA LEU A 156 -13.27 -3.13 -22.18
C LEU A 156 -13.89 -2.84 -23.56
N PRO A 157 -15.22 -2.96 -23.70
CA PRO A 157 -16.24 -3.05 -22.64
C PRO A 157 -16.51 -4.46 -22.06
N ASP A 158 -15.84 -5.52 -22.52
CA ASP A 158 -15.97 -6.87 -21.97
C ASP A 158 -15.25 -7.01 -20.61
N TRP A 159 -15.88 -6.44 -19.57
CA TRP A 159 -15.40 -6.49 -18.20
C TRP A 159 -15.36 -7.93 -17.63
N PRO A 160 -16.27 -8.88 -17.96
CA PRO A 160 -16.13 -10.27 -17.53
C PRO A 160 -14.79 -10.89 -17.93
N THR A 161 -14.41 -10.80 -19.21
CA THR A 161 -13.14 -11.34 -19.69
C THR A 161 -11.95 -10.65 -19.02
N LEU A 162 -12.03 -9.32 -18.81
CA LEU A 162 -10.99 -8.56 -18.10
C LEU A 162 -10.73 -9.13 -16.69
N PHE A 163 -11.76 -9.36 -15.88
CA PHE A 163 -11.60 -9.91 -14.53
C PHE A 163 -11.22 -11.40 -14.54
N MET A 164 -11.67 -12.17 -15.54
CA MET A 164 -11.26 -13.56 -15.71
C MET A 164 -9.76 -13.67 -15.95
N VAL A 165 -9.24 -12.90 -16.91
CA VAL A 165 -7.81 -12.85 -17.24
C VAL A 165 -6.99 -12.31 -16.06
N ALA A 166 -7.45 -11.23 -15.41
CA ALA A 166 -6.79 -10.68 -14.25
C ALA A 166 -6.70 -11.67 -13.09
N GLY A 167 -7.80 -12.37 -12.77
CA GLY A 167 -7.81 -13.39 -11.73
C GLY A 167 -6.93 -14.60 -12.06
N ILE A 168 -7.01 -15.14 -13.28
CA ILE A 168 -6.18 -16.29 -13.72
C ILE A 168 -4.69 -15.93 -13.73
N SER A 169 -4.34 -14.72 -14.16
CA SER A 169 -2.94 -14.30 -14.23
C SER A 169 -2.24 -14.22 -12.86
N THR A 170 -2.99 -14.17 -11.75
CA THR A 170 -2.43 -14.34 -10.38
C THR A 170 -1.75 -15.70 -10.14
N LEU A 171 -2.01 -16.70 -10.98
CA LEU A 171 -1.28 -17.96 -10.96
C LEU A 171 0.23 -17.77 -11.21
N ILE A 172 0.63 -16.69 -11.88
CA ILE A 172 2.04 -16.36 -12.16
C ILE A 172 2.80 -16.08 -10.84
N PRO A 173 2.45 -15.06 -10.02
CA PRO A 173 3.10 -14.85 -8.73
C PRO A 173 2.90 -16.03 -7.79
N LEU A 174 1.73 -16.69 -7.82
CA LEU A 174 1.44 -17.86 -6.98
C LEU A 174 2.41 -19.02 -7.26
N ALA A 175 2.59 -19.39 -8.53
CA ALA A 175 3.52 -20.43 -8.95
C ALA A 175 4.96 -20.07 -8.59
N TYR A 176 5.38 -18.83 -8.84
CA TYR A 176 6.73 -18.39 -8.51
C TYR A 176 7.02 -18.51 -7.00
N LEU A 177 6.10 -18.03 -6.16
CA LEU A 177 6.21 -18.13 -4.71
C LEU A 177 6.19 -19.58 -4.21
N PHE A 178 5.37 -20.41 -4.84
CA PHE A 178 5.28 -21.83 -4.49
C PHE A 178 6.58 -22.57 -4.81
N PHE A 179 7.19 -22.37 -5.98
CA PHE A 179 8.37 -23.14 -6.37
C PHE A 179 9.69 -22.57 -5.84
N PHE A 180 9.80 -21.26 -5.66
CA PHE A 180 11.11 -20.61 -5.47
C PHE A 180 11.30 -19.89 -4.14
N VAL A 181 10.22 -19.50 -3.45
CA VAL A 181 10.34 -18.70 -2.22
C VAL A 181 10.26 -19.60 -0.98
N PRO A 182 11.33 -19.71 -0.17
CA PRO A 182 11.33 -20.50 1.05
C PRO A 182 10.68 -19.74 2.22
N GLU A 183 10.27 -20.44 3.27
CA GLU A 183 9.74 -19.83 4.50
C GLU A 183 10.77 -18.91 5.18
N SER A 184 10.29 -17.88 5.90
CA SER A 184 11.14 -16.91 6.59
C SER A 184 12.05 -17.58 7.63
N PRO A 185 13.38 -17.43 7.51
CA PRO A 185 14.33 -17.95 8.49
C PRO A 185 14.17 -17.31 9.87
N GLU A 186 13.93 -15.99 9.96
CA GLU A 186 13.75 -15.31 11.25
C GLU A 186 12.48 -15.78 11.96
N TRP A 187 11.36 -15.92 11.24
CA TRP A 187 10.10 -16.42 11.80
C TRP A 187 10.24 -17.87 12.28
N ALA A 188 10.86 -18.74 11.47
CA ALA A 188 11.08 -20.14 11.82
C ALA A 188 12.02 -20.27 13.03
N ALA A 189 13.12 -19.52 13.06
CA ALA A 189 14.07 -19.51 14.17
C ALA A 189 13.44 -19.00 15.46
N GLN A 190 12.60 -17.96 15.40
CA GLN A 190 11.89 -17.44 16.57
C GLN A 190 10.97 -18.51 17.19
N ARG A 191 10.24 -19.27 16.35
CA ARG A 191 9.34 -20.34 16.80
C ARG A 191 10.04 -21.56 17.34
N ALA A 192 11.27 -21.83 16.89
CA ALA A 192 12.08 -22.96 17.35
C ALA A 192 12.69 -22.73 18.74
N ARG A 193 12.71 -21.48 19.25
CA ARG A 193 13.28 -21.18 20.58
C ARG A 193 12.47 -21.87 21.70
N PRO A 194 13.13 -22.54 22.67
CA PRO A 194 12.45 -23.10 23.84
C PRO A 194 11.65 -22.02 24.60
N GLY A 195 10.42 -22.34 25.01
CA GLY A 195 9.55 -21.40 25.73
C GLY A 195 8.91 -20.30 24.85
N ALA A 196 9.14 -20.28 23.53
CA ALA A 196 8.52 -19.31 22.64
C ALA A 196 6.98 -19.48 22.63
N ARG A 197 6.25 -18.36 22.82
CA ARG A 197 4.80 -18.32 22.62
C ARG A 197 4.46 -18.51 21.14
N LYS A 198 3.97 -19.70 20.78
CA LYS A 198 3.68 -20.10 19.39
C LYS A 198 2.39 -19.51 18.81
N HIS A 199 1.47 -19.05 19.64
CA HIS A 199 0.23 -18.45 19.17
C HIS A 199 0.29 -16.92 19.37
N VAL A 200 -0.14 -16.17 18.37
CA VAL A 200 -0.22 -14.71 18.39
C VAL A 200 -1.69 -14.31 18.46
N SER A 201 -2.07 -13.50 19.43
CA SER A 201 -3.41 -12.92 19.52
C SER A 201 -3.46 -11.55 18.85
N VAL A 202 -4.58 -11.21 18.21
CA VAL A 202 -4.83 -9.86 17.69
C VAL A 202 -4.73 -8.80 18.78
N ARG A 203 -5.05 -9.16 20.03
CA ARG A 203 -4.96 -8.23 21.18
C ARG A 203 -3.53 -7.81 21.51
N GLU A 204 -2.52 -8.53 21.04
CA GLU A 204 -1.11 -8.22 21.36
C GLU A 204 -0.66 -6.88 20.78
N ILE A 205 -1.18 -6.45 19.62
CA ILE A 205 -0.83 -5.12 19.07
C ILE A 205 -1.41 -3.96 19.88
N PHE A 206 -2.35 -4.26 20.80
CA PHE A 206 -2.94 -3.32 21.75
C PHE A 206 -2.43 -3.54 23.17
N SER A 207 -1.36 -4.33 23.36
CA SER A 207 -0.71 -4.44 24.66
C SER A 207 -0.12 -3.09 25.08
N PRO A 208 0.08 -2.83 26.39
CA PRO A 208 0.65 -1.58 26.86
C PRO A 208 1.97 -1.18 26.17
N GLU A 209 2.81 -2.17 25.79
CA GLU A 209 4.08 -1.90 25.11
C GLU A 209 3.90 -1.44 23.65
N LEU A 210 2.86 -1.92 22.96
CA LEU A 210 2.64 -1.66 21.53
C LEU A 210 1.50 -0.66 21.26
N LEU A 211 0.67 -0.34 22.25
CA LEU A 211 -0.54 0.47 22.07
C LEU A 211 -0.23 1.84 21.46
N ARG A 212 0.77 2.55 22.00
CA ARG A 212 1.16 3.87 21.48
C ARG A 212 1.64 3.79 20.04
N LEU A 213 2.42 2.76 19.71
CA LEU A 213 2.93 2.51 18.36
C LEU A 213 1.77 2.24 17.40
N THR A 214 0.84 1.36 17.78
CA THR A 214 -0.32 0.99 16.97
C THR A 214 -1.26 2.17 16.74
N LEU A 215 -1.58 2.96 17.77
CA LEU A 215 -2.47 4.11 17.63
C LEU A 215 -1.86 5.21 16.76
N LEU A 216 -0.63 5.64 17.05
CA LEU A 216 0.03 6.71 16.27
C LEU A 216 0.36 6.26 14.84
N GLY A 217 0.82 5.01 14.67
CA GLY A 217 1.10 4.44 13.35
C GLY A 217 -0.15 4.31 12.49
N THR A 218 -1.26 3.84 13.09
CA THR A 218 -2.55 3.76 12.40
C THR A 218 -3.07 5.14 12.01
N LEU A 219 -2.98 6.13 12.91
CA LEU A 219 -3.45 7.48 12.64
C LEU A 219 -2.61 8.18 11.56
N ALA A 220 -1.28 8.10 11.65
CA ALA A 220 -0.37 8.66 10.66
C ALA A 220 -0.57 8.02 9.27
N ALA A 221 -0.70 6.69 9.22
CA ALA A 221 -0.99 5.99 7.98
C ALA A 221 -2.36 6.39 7.42
N SER A 222 -3.41 6.41 8.25
CA SER A 222 -4.77 6.79 7.84
C SER A 222 -4.81 8.16 7.17
N PHE A 223 -4.20 9.18 7.79
CA PHE A 223 -4.10 10.50 7.18
C PHE A 223 -3.36 10.46 5.84
N ALA A 224 -2.23 9.74 5.75
CA ALA A 224 -1.47 9.65 4.51
C ALA A 224 -2.26 8.95 3.38
N VAL A 225 -2.94 7.82 3.65
CA VAL A 225 -3.71 7.13 2.61
C VAL A 225 -5.00 7.86 2.24
N ILE A 226 -5.65 8.57 3.16
CA ILE A 226 -6.77 9.47 2.85
C ILE A 226 -6.31 10.57 1.88
N GLY A 227 -5.17 11.23 2.17
CA GLY A 227 -4.59 12.24 1.29
C GLY A 227 -4.24 11.68 -0.09
N PHE A 228 -3.62 10.50 -0.14
CA PHE A 228 -3.21 9.86 -1.40
C PHE A 228 -4.37 9.40 -2.27
N TRP A 229 -5.30 8.61 -1.72
CA TRP A 229 -6.44 8.09 -2.49
C TRP A 229 -7.39 9.21 -2.87
N GLY A 230 -7.58 10.19 -1.99
CA GLY A 230 -8.31 11.41 -2.27
C GLY A 230 -7.74 12.17 -3.46
N ALA A 231 -6.45 12.49 -3.42
CA ALA A 231 -5.78 13.19 -4.51
C ALA A 231 -5.80 12.36 -5.80
N SER A 232 -5.43 11.08 -5.74
CA SER A 232 -5.33 10.20 -6.92
C SER A 232 -6.66 10.00 -7.64
N THR A 233 -7.78 10.02 -6.90
CA THR A 233 -9.12 9.91 -7.49
C THR A 233 -9.52 11.17 -8.25
N TRP A 234 -9.22 12.34 -7.70
CA TRP A 234 -9.70 13.61 -8.24
C TRP A 234 -8.71 14.33 -9.16
N LEU A 235 -7.43 13.96 -9.13
CA LEU A 235 -6.39 14.59 -9.94
C LEU A 235 -6.67 14.49 -11.46
N PRO A 236 -7.10 13.34 -12.02
CA PRO A 236 -7.48 13.26 -13.44
C PRO A 236 -8.65 14.19 -13.78
N THR A 237 -9.68 14.20 -12.93
CA THR A 237 -10.87 15.03 -13.11
C THR A 237 -10.55 16.51 -13.02
N TYR A 238 -9.69 16.91 -12.08
CA TYR A 238 -9.19 18.28 -11.95
C TYR A 238 -8.46 18.75 -13.22
N LEU A 239 -7.60 17.89 -13.77
CA LEU A 239 -6.87 18.20 -15.01
C LEU A 239 -7.80 18.39 -16.20
N ILE A 240 -8.91 17.64 -16.28
CA ILE A 240 -9.89 17.79 -17.35
C ILE A 240 -10.79 19.00 -17.10
N GLN A 241 -11.44 19.07 -15.94
CA GLN A 241 -12.54 20.00 -15.69
C GLN A 241 -12.06 21.42 -15.34
N GLU A 242 -10.99 21.57 -14.55
CA GLU A 242 -10.49 22.89 -14.14
C GLU A 242 -9.30 23.37 -14.95
N ARG A 243 -8.48 22.44 -15.48
CA ARG A 243 -7.34 22.79 -16.34
C ARG A 243 -7.63 22.70 -17.83
N GLY A 244 -8.84 22.24 -18.20
CA GLY A 244 -9.32 22.21 -19.58
C GLY A 244 -8.52 21.27 -20.48
N LEU A 245 -7.85 20.26 -19.91
CA LEU A 245 -7.04 19.33 -20.68
C LEU A 245 -7.91 18.29 -21.40
N GLY A 246 -7.56 17.99 -22.64
CA GLY A 246 -8.11 16.84 -23.35
C GLY A 246 -7.69 15.52 -22.69
N LEU A 247 -8.43 14.44 -22.99
CA LEU A 247 -8.20 13.11 -22.42
C LEU A 247 -6.77 12.60 -22.66
N ASP A 248 -6.26 12.75 -23.89
CA ASP A 248 -4.91 12.29 -24.25
C ASP A 248 -3.82 13.05 -23.47
N THR A 249 -3.99 14.36 -23.32
CA THR A 249 -3.06 15.18 -22.54
C THR A 249 -3.11 14.82 -21.06
N MET A 250 -4.31 14.63 -20.49
CA MET A 250 -4.45 14.16 -19.10
C MET A 250 -3.79 12.79 -18.89
N ALA A 251 -3.94 11.86 -19.83
CA ALA A 251 -3.29 10.55 -19.76
C ALA A 251 -1.76 10.70 -19.74
N ASN A 252 -1.20 11.60 -20.55
CA ASN A 252 0.24 11.91 -20.52
C ASN A 252 0.70 12.50 -19.18
N PHE A 253 -0.10 13.37 -18.56
CA PHE A 253 0.17 13.89 -17.21
C PHE A 253 0.19 12.77 -16.17
N MET A 254 -0.77 11.85 -16.22
CA MET A 254 -0.83 10.72 -15.29
C MET A 254 0.31 9.72 -15.54
N ALA A 255 0.72 9.52 -16.79
CA ALA A 255 1.84 8.65 -17.14
C ALA A 255 3.16 9.18 -16.57
N ILE A 256 3.49 10.46 -16.79
CA ILE A 256 4.72 11.05 -16.24
C ILE A 256 4.70 11.11 -14.71
N LEU A 257 3.52 11.32 -14.11
CA LEU A 257 3.34 11.25 -12.66
C LEU A 257 3.70 9.86 -12.12
N ASN A 258 3.27 8.78 -12.76
CA ASN A 258 3.64 7.41 -12.35
C ASN A 258 5.14 7.13 -12.46
N VAL A 259 5.83 7.71 -13.46
CA VAL A 259 7.29 7.63 -13.57
C VAL A 259 7.95 8.32 -12.37
N GLY A 260 7.46 9.51 -11.99
CA GLY A 260 7.91 10.21 -10.78
C GLY A 260 7.71 9.37 -9.51
N ALA A 261 6.55 8.72 -9.35
CA ALA A 261 6.28 7.81 -8.24
C ALA A 261 7.25 6.63 -8.20
N PHE A 262 7.48 5.96 -9.33
CA PHE A 262 8.40 4.83 -9.42
C PHE A 262 9.83 5.23 -9.00
N ILE A 263 10.33 6.34 -9.52
CA ILE A 263 11.66 6.87 -9.19
C ILE A 263 11.71 7.25 -7.71
N GLY A 264 10.69 7.95 -7.21
CA GLY A 264 10.58 8.38 -5.83
C GLY A 264 10.63 7.25 -4.83
N ILE A 265 9.78 6.23 -5.01
CA ILE A 265 9.71 5.06 -4.12
C ILE A 265 11.09 4.37 -4.01
N ASN A 266 11.80 4.23 -5.14
CA ASN A 266 13.14 3.63 -5.15
C ASN A 266 14.18 4.56 -4.52
N ALA A 267 14.21 5.83 -4.89
CA ALA A 267 15.14 6.82 -4.37
C ALA A 267 15.03 6.98 -2.85
N PHE A 268 13.82 7.05 -2.33
CA PHE A 268 13.57 7.13 -0.89
C PHE A 268 14.01 5.88 -0.12
N GLY A 269 14.06 4.72 -0.77
CA GLY A 269 14.70 3.53 -0.21
C GLY A 269 16.19 3.76 0.11
N PHE A 270 16.91 4.47 -0.77
CA PHE A 270 18.31 4.86 -0.53
C PHE A 270 18.43 6.04 0.45
N ILE A 271 17.52 7.01 0.41
CA ILE A 271 17.49 8.14 1.34
C ILE A 271 17.29 7.63 2.78
N ALA A 272 16.39 6.67 2.98
CA ALA A 272 16.12 6.06 4.28
C ALA A 272 17.35 5.42 4.92
N ASP A 273 18.27 4.87 4.14
CA ASP A 273 19.52 4.31 4.71
C ASP A 273 20.50 5.40 5.17
N ARG A 274 20.39 6.63 4.64
CA ARG A 274 21.27 7.74 5.01
C ARG A 274 20.74 8.53 6.20
N ILE A 275 19.45 8.84 6.22
CA ILE A 275 18.85 9.73 7.21
C ILE A 275 17.96 9.00 8.23
N GLY A 276 17.82 7.68 8.10
CA GLY A 276 16.92 6.84 8.89
C GLY A 276 15.51 6.78 8.30
N LYS A 277 14.80 5.68 8.58
CA LYS A 277 13.47 5.37 8.02
C LYS A 277 12.42 6.38 8.47
N ARG A 278 12.45 6.79 9.74
CA ARG A 278 11.53 7.79 10.29
C ARG A 278 11.67 9.12 9.55
N ASN A 279 12.89 9.63 9.42
CA ASN A 279 13.12 10.94 8.82
C ASN A 279 12.86 10.93 7.31
N ALA A 280 13.19 9.83 6.61
CA ALA A 280 12.80 9.66 5.21
C ALA A 280 11.27 9.65 5.05
N THR A 281 10.54 9.00 5.96
CA THR A 281 9.07 9.00 5.95
C THR A 281 8.51 10.40 6.19
N LEU A 282 9.04 11.14 7.18
CA LEU A 282 8.67 12.55 7.42
C LEU A 282 8.93 13.43 6.19
N LEU A 283 10.09 13.28 5.55
CA LEU A 283 10.46 14.02 4.35
C LEU A 283 9.51 13.70 3.18
N SER A 284 9.16 12.43 3.00
CA SER A 284 8.21 11.99 1.98
C SER A 284 6.80 12.55 2.22
N LEU A 285 6.29 12.51 3.46
CA LEU A 285 4.97 13.06 3.79
C LEU A 285 4.92 14.58 3.68
N LEU A 286 5.94 15.28 4.21
CA LEU A 286 6.03 16.73 4.13
C LEU A 286 6.17 17.19 2.67
N GLY A 287 7.02 16.52 1.90
CA GLY A 287 7.16 16.79 0.47
C GLY A 287 5.87 16.56 -0.30
N SER A 288 5.10 15.51 0.02
CA SER A 288 3.78 15.27 -0.56
C SER A 288 2.79 16.39 -0.24
N ALA A 289 2.77 16.86 1.01
CA ALA A 289 1.91 17.97 1.43
C ALA A 289 2.27 19.28 0.69
N VAL A 290 3.55 19.63 0.68
CA VAL A 290 4.05 20.87 0.06
C VAL A 290 3.87 20.83 -1.45
N MET A 291 4.30 19.75 -2.11
CA MET A 291 4.24 19.65 -3.56
C MET A 291 2.79 19.54 -4.07
N LEU A 292 1.89 18.85 -3.36
CA LEU A 292 0.48 18.83 -3.75
C LEU A 292 -0.16 20.21 -3.61
N SER A 293 0.21 20.97 -2.58
CA SER A 293 -0.27 22.34 -2.41
C SER A 293 0.20 23.25 -3.55
N ILE A 294 1.49 23.17 -3.90
CA ILE A 294 2.05 23.90 -5.05
C ILE A 294 1.35 23.47 -6.34
N TYR A 295 1.13 22.17 -6.53
CA TYR A 295 0.43 21.63 -7.70
C TYR A 295 -0.99 22.19 -7.81
N ALA A 296 -1.78 22.12 -6.74
CA ALA A 296 -3.17 22.58 -6.73
C ALA A 296 -3.30 24.08 -7.04
N LEU A 297 -2.35 24.89 -6.55
CA LEU A 297 -2.31 26.35 -6.73
C LEU A 297 -1.74 26.79 -8.08
N THR A 298 -0.98 25.95 -8.77
CA THR A 298 -0.36 26.28 -10.05
C THR A 298 -1.40 26.23 -11.17
N THR A 299 -1.53 27.31 -11.95
CA THR A 299 -2.53 27.44 -13.03
C THR A 299 -1.97 27.18 -14.43
N GLN A 300 -0.65 27.27 -14.63
CA GLN A 300 -0.02 27.08 -15.93
C GLN A 300 0.19 25.59 -16.23
N ASN A 301 -0.46 25.08 -17.27
CA ASN A 301 -0.44 23.66 -17.64
C ASN A 301 0.97 23.11 -17.94
N ALA A 302 1.82 23.90 -18.60
CA ALA A 302 3.21 23.50 -18.88
C ALA A 302 4.02 23.27 -17.60
N ILE A 303 3.80 24.09 -16.56
CA ILE A 303 4.47 23.93 -15.27
C ILE A 303 3.88 22.73 -14.51
N LEU A 304 2.55 22.58 -14.51
CA LEU A 304 1.86 21.44 -13.89
C LEU A 304 2.38 20.09 -14.41
N PHE A 305 2.64 19.99 -15.72
CA PHE A 305 3.18 18.77 -16.33
C PHE A 305 4.48 18.32 -15.64
N TRP A 306 5.40 19.24 -15.39
CA TRP A 306 6.68 18.96 -14.75
C TRP A 306 6.62 18.91 -13.22
N LEU A 307 5.66 19.61 -12.59
CA LEU A 307 5.42 19.48 -11.15
C LEU A 307 4.84 18.12 -10.78
N GLY A 308 4.07 17.49 -11.67
CA GLY A 308 3.46 16.17 -11.46
C GLY A 308 4.44 15.08 -11.01
N PRO A 309 5.51 14.79 -11.77
CA PRO A 309 6.51 13.81 -11.35
C PRO A 309 7.27 14.22 -10.09
N ILE A 310 7.49 15.52 -9.83
CA ILE A 310 8.15 15.99 -8.61
C ILE A 310 7.25 15.78 -7.39
N TYR A 311 5.95 16.04 -7.52
CA TYR A 311 4.96 15.71 -6.51
C TYR A 311 4.93 14.20 -6.23
N ALA A 312 4.82 13.39 -7.29
CA ALA A 312 4.76 11.94 -7.17
C ALA A 312 6.06 11.31 -6.66
N PHE A 313 7.22 11.96 -6.85
CA PHE A 313 8.49 11.53 -6.24
C PHE A 313 8.37 11.38 -4.72
N PHE A 314 7.50 12.16 -4.07
CA PHE A 314 7.27 12.09 -2.63
C PHE A 314 6.24 11.02 -2.21
N TYR A 315 5.64 10.25 -3.12
CA TYR A 315 4.71 9.13 -2.82
C TYR A 315 5.34 7.92 -2.12
N ALA A 316 6.63 7.98 -1.80
CA ALA A 316 7.36 6.90 -1.15
C ALA A 316 6.84 6.51 0.25
N PHE A 317 5.95 7.28 0.87
CA PHE A 317 5.50 7.05 2.24
C PHE A 317 4.94 5.64 2.45
N ALA A 318 4.24 5.05 1.47
CA ALA A 318 3.70 3.70 1.59
C ALA A 318 4.80 2.63 1.69
N SER A 319 5.91 2.80 0.95
CA SER A 319 7.04 1.87 1.05
C SER A 319 7.88 2.11 2.30
N LEU A 320 7.99 3.37 2.71
CA LEU A 320 8.69 3.76 3.91
C LEU A 320 7.93 3.29 5.16
N PHE A 321 6.60 3.35 5.19
CA PHE A 321 5.78 2.75 6.25
C PHE A 321 6.00 1.25 6.35
N ALA A 322 6.12 0.53 5.23
CA ALA A 322 6.43 -0.89 5.25
C ALA A 322 7.75 -1.14 5.98
N SER A 323 8.82 -0.47 5.56
CA SER A 323 10.14 -0.62 6.19
C SER A 323 10.19 -0.14 7.64
N TYR A 324 9.53 0.97 7.94
CA TYR A 324 9.54 1.65 9.24
C TYR A 324 8.69 0.90 10.26
N PHE A 325 7.41 0.64 9.97
CA PHE A 325 6.54 -0.07 10.90
C PHE A 325 7.04 -1.50 11.15
N SER A 326 7.44 -2.24 10.11
CA SER A 326 7.99 -3.60 10.30
C SER A 326 9.26 -3.63 11.15
N ALA A 327 10.05 -2.55 11.16
CA ALA A 327 11.21 -2.44 12.03
C ALA A 327 10.85 -2.13 13.50
N LEU A 328 9.70 -1.50 13.76
CA LEU A 328 9.24 -1.17 15.11
C LEU A 328 8.53 -2.33 15.81
N TYR A 329 7.91 -3.23 15.05
CA TYR A 329 7.24 -4.41 15.62
C TYR A 329 8.20 -5.61 15.78
N PRO A 330 8.13 -6.33 16.92
CA PRO A 330 8.83 -7.60 17.10
C PRO A 330 8.41 -8.61 16.04
N THR A 331 9.33 -9.46 15.58
CA THR A 331 9.09 -10.50 14.54
C THR A 331 7.81 -11.33 14.80
N ARG A 332 7.45 -11.52 16.08
CA ARG A 332 6.26 -12.29 16.48
C ARG A 332 4.96 -11.69 15.94
N VAL A 333 4.81 -10.37 16.01
CA VAL A 333 3.57 -9.63 15.72
C VAL A 333 3.78 -8.64 14.58
N ARG A 334 4.88 -8.80 13.84
CA ARG A 334 5.36 -7.83 12.85
C ARG A 334 4.39 -7.64 11.71
N THR A 335 3.89 -8.73 11.14
CA THR A 335 2.98 -8.66 9.99
C THR A 335 1.66 -8.05 10.41
N LEU A 336 1.10 -8.54 11.52
CA LEU A 336 -0.16 -8.07 12.07
C LEU A 336 -0.07 -6.59 12.44
N GLY A 337 0.94 -6.16 13.20
CA GLY A 337 1.08 -4.78 13.67
C GLY A 337 1.34 -3.79 12.54
N ALA A 338 2.38 -4.02 11.73
CA ALA A 338 2.70 -3.12 10.62
C ALA A 338 1.57 -3.07 9.60
N GLY A 339 1.01 -4.24 9.24
CA GLY A 339 -0.13 -4.34 8.34
C GLY A 339 -1.36 -3.65 8.90
N PHE A 340 -1.66 -3.78 10.20
CA PHE A 340 -2.83 -3.16 10.82
C PHE A 340 -2.77 -1.64 10.68
N CYS A 341 -1.62 -1.04 11.03
CA CYS A 341 -1.43 0.41 10.92
C CYS A 341 -1.73 0.93 9.51
N PHE A 342 -1.17 0.29 8.48
CA PHE A 342 -1.33 0.76 7.10
C PHE A 342 -2.71 0.45 6.50
N ASN A 343 -3.17 -0.79 6.65
CA ASN A 343 -4.40 -1.23 5.99
C ASN A 343 -5.65 -0.66 6.64
N PHE A 344 -5.69 -0.49 7.97
CA PHE A 344 -6.83 0.19 8.61
C PHE A 344 -7.05 1.57 7.99
N GLY A 345 -5.97 2.30 7.73
CA GLY A 345 -6.01 3.57 7.00
C GLY A 345 -6.54 3.46 5.57
N ARG A 346 -6.20 2.39 4.84
CA ARG A 346 -6.79 2.11 3.51
C ARG A 346 -8.29 1.83 3.58
N GLY A 347 -8.75 1.17 4.64
CA GLY A 347 -10.17 0.98 4.92
C GLY A 347 -10.91 2.31 5.13
N LEU A 348 -10.34 3.21 5.93
CA LEU A 348 -10.89 4.56 6.12
C LEU A 348 -10.84 5.41 4.85
N ALA A 349 -9.81 5.22 4.01
CA ALA A 349 -9.67 5.93 2.75
C ALA A 349 -10.79 5.60 1.74
N ALA A 350 -11.58 4.53 1.96
CA ALA A 350 -12.79 4.22 1.18
C ALA A 350 -13.80 5.38 1.16
N PHE A 351 -13.79 6.22 2.19
CA PHE A 351 -14.69 7.36 2.33
C PHE A 351 -14.04 8.69 1.90
N ALA A 352 -12.74 8.70 1.60
CA ALA A 352 -12.01 9.90 1.23
C ALA A 352 -12.56 10.56 -0.06
N PRO A 353 -12.85 9.80 -1.14
CA PRO A 353 -13.44 10.40 -2.35
C PRO A 353 -14.77 11.11 -2.09
N LEU A 354 -15.63 10.57 -1.21
CA LEU A 354 -16.93 11.17 -0.88
C LEU A 354 -16.76 12.50 -0.14
N LEU A 355 -15.92 12.53 0.89
CA LEU A 355 -15.61 13.74 1.65
C LEU A 355 -15.09 14.85 0.72
N LEU A 356 -14.18 14.47 -0.19
CA LEU A 356 -13.55 15.41 -1.11
C LEU A 356 -14.46 15.82 -2.26
N SER A 357 -15.37 14.94 -2.70
CA SER A 357 -16.41 15.28 -3.67
C SER A 357 -17.30 16.40 -3.15
N ALA A 358 -17.72 16.33 -1.87
CA ALA A 358 -18.53 17.38 -1.27
C ALA A 358 -17.81 18.73 -1.28
N ILE A 359 -16.51 18.74 -0.96
CA ILE A 359 -15.67 19.94 -1.04
C ILE A 359 -15.58 20.46 -2.48
N ALA A 360 -15.34 19.56 -3.45
CA ALA A 360 -15.23 19.92 -4.86
C ALA A 360 -16.52 20.52 -5.42
N THR A 361 -17.68 20.02 -5.02
CA THR A 361 -18.99 20.53 -5.44
C THR A 361 -19.30 21.93 -4.89
N HIS A 362 -18.91 22.21 -3.64
CA HIS A 362 -19.19 23.50 -2.99
C HIS A 362 -18.12 24.56 -3.23
N TYR A 363 -16.87 24.16 -3.49
CA TYR A 363 -15.74 25.05 -3.68
C TYR A 363 -15.08 24.81 -5.04
N SER A 364 -14.10 23.91 -5.09
CA SER A 364 -13.42 23.49 -6.33
C SER A 364 -12.63 22.19 -6.11
N LEU A 365 -12.29 21.48 -7.18
CA LEU A 365 -11.39 20.33 -7.16
C LEU A 365 -9.99 20.74 -6.65
N ALA A 366 -9.51 21.95 -6.97
CA ALA A 366 -8.27 22.48 -6.40
C ALA A 366 -8.32 22.53 -4.85
N TRP A 367 -9.45 22.97 -4.27
CA TRP A 367 -9.65 22.94 -2.82
C TRP A 367 -9.68 21.51 -2.25
N GLY A 368 -10.27 20.57 -2.98
CA GLY A 368 -10.19 19.14 -2.63
C GLY A 368 -8.75 18.63 -2.56
N LEU A 369 -7.91 19.00 -3.53
CA LEU A 369 -6.48 18.64 -3.52
C LEU A 369 -5.71 19.31 -2.37
N LEU A 370 -6.05 20.55 -2.01
CA LEU A 370 -5.46 21.22 -0.84
C LEU A 370 -5.84 20.54 0.48
N VAL A 371 -7.07 20.05 0.62
CA VAL A 371 -7.48 19.24 1.78
C VAL A 371 -6.69 17.93 1.84
N CYS A 372 -6.43 17.28 0.71
CA CYS A 372 -5.54 16.11 0.64
C CYS A 372 -4.12 16.44 1.09
N ALA A 373 -3.60 17.61 0.71
CA ALA A 373 -2.30 18.10 1.17
C ALA A 373 -2.29 18.31 2.69
N GLY A 374 -3.38 18.85 3.25
CA GLY A 374 -3.57 18.96 4.70
C GLY A 374 -3.52 17.62 5.42
N PHE A 375 -4.11 16.56 4.86
CA PHE A 375 -3.99 15.21 5.41
C PHE A 375 -2.55 14.69 5.41
N PHE A 376 -1.75 14.97 4.39
CA PHE A 376 -0.31 14.64 4.43
C PHE A 376 0.45 15.44 5.51
N ALA A 377 0.09 16.69 5.75
CA ALA A 377 0.66 17.49 6.83
C ALA A 377 0.28 16.93 8.22
N LEU A 378 -0.98 16.51 8.41
CA LEU A 378 -1.43 15.83 9.62
C LEU A 378 -0.71 14.49 9.82
N ALA A 379 -0.52 13.70 8.75
CA ALA A 379 0.27 12.48 8.80
C ALA A 379 1.71 12.76 9.27
N THR A 380 2.33 13.82 8.73
CA THR A 380 3.69 14.27 9.13
C THR A 380 3.74 14.63 10.61
N LEU A 381 2.79 15.45 11.09
CA LEU A 381 2.69 15.85 12.49
C LEU A 381 2.50 14.65 13.42
N THR A 382 1.64 13.71 13.04
CA THR A 382 1.35 12.51 13.84
C THR A 382 2.58 11.60 13.91
N LEU A 383 3.24 11.38 12.76
CA LEU A 383 4.46 10.58 12.66
C LEU A 383 5.63 11.19 13.43
N TRP A 384 5.67 12.51 13.60
CA TRP A 384 6.69 13.19 14.40
C TRP A 384 6.75 12.65 15.84
N PHE A 385 5.63 12.23 16.42
CA PHE A 385 5.59 11.66 17.77
C PHE A 385 5.93 10.16 17.84
N MET A 386 6.21 9.53 16.70
CA MET A 386 6.63 8.13 16.64
C MET A 386 8.15 7.97 16.91
N PRO A 387 8.56 6.85 17.54
CA PRO A 387 9.95 6.61 17.92
C PRO A 387 10.86 6.35 16.71
N GLN A 388 12.16 6.63 16.84
CA GLN A 388 13.13 6.16 15.84
C GLN A 388 13.24 4.63 15.91
N ALA A 389 13.40 3.97 14.77
CA ALA A 389 13.62 2.52 14.75
C ALA A 389 15.03 2.21 15.29
N GLU A 390 15.16 1.21 16.16
CA GLU A 390 16.47 0.85 16.77
C GLU A 390 17.54 0.50 15.74
N SER A 391 17.15 0.02 14.55
CA SER A 391 18.06 -0.26 13.44
C SER A 391 18.74 0.97 12.85
N ASP A 392 18.25 2.17 13.19
CA ASP A 392 18.69 3.44 12.61
C ASP A 392 19.64 4.20 13.56
N ARG A 393 20.00 3.62 14.73
CA ARG A 393 21.08 4.16 15.55
C ARG A 393 22.38 4.03 14.74
N PRO A 394 23.08 5.14 14.41
CA PRO A 394 24.45 5.00 13.95
C PRO A 394 25.20 4.19 14.99
N ALA A 395 26.13 3.33 14.55
CA ALA A 395 27.03 2.59 15.44
C ALA A 395 27.94 3.58 16.17
N MET A 396 27.38 4.35 17.09
CA MET A 396 28.09 5.19 18.04
C MET A 396 28.67 4.22 19.05
N ALA A 397 29.94 3.88 18.79
CA ALA A 397 30.95 3.38 19.70
C ALA A 397 30.52 2.26 20.67
N GLY A 398 31.12 1.09 20.51
CA GLY A 398 31.06 0.03 21.50
C GLY A 398 31.44 0.55 22.89
N MET A 399 30.44 0.65 23.76
CA MET A 399 30.62 0.60 25.20
C MET A 399 29.91 -0.64 25.70
N PRO A 400 30.61 -1.56 26.39
CA PRO A 400 29.97 -2.72 26.98
C PRO A 400 28.94 -2.27 28.02
N LEU A 401 27.76 -2.88 27.97
CA LEU A 401 26.76 -2.84 29.03
C LEU A 401 27.34 -3.51 30.27
N ASN A 402 28.10 -2.76 31.07
CA ASN A 402 28.43 -3.10 32.45
C ASN A 402 28.87 -1.82 33.15
N THR A 403 27.90 -1.15 33.79
CA THR A 403 28.02 -0.37 35.03
C THR A 403 26.88 0.66 35.09
N MET A 404 25.67 0.21 35.43
CA MET A 404 24.69 1.06 36.12
C MET A 404 23.95 0.20 37.14
N ASP A 405 24.72 -0.33 38.09
CA ASP A 405 24.19 -0.79 39.36
C ASP A 405 25.24 -0.45 40.43
N SER A 406 25.13 0.76 40.98
CA SER A 406 25.62 1.24 42.28
C SER A 406 25.83 2.76 42.26
N ARG A 407 24.80 3.51 42.66
CA ARG A 407 24.85 4.60 43.65
C ARG A 407 23.53 5.36 43.68
#